data_AF-A0A800IHP5-F1
#
_entry.id   AF-A0A800IHP5-F1
#
_cell.length_a   1.000
_cell.length_b   1.000
_cell.length_c   1.000
_cell.angle_alpha   90.00
_cell.angle_beta   90.00
_cell.angle_gamma   90.00
#
_symmetry.space_group_name_H-M   'P 1'
#
loop_
_entity.id
_entity.type
_entity.pdbx_description
1 polymer ?
#
loop_
_entity_poly.entity_id
_entity_poly.type
_entity_poly.pdbx_seq_one_letter_code
_entity_poly.pdbx_strand_id
1 'polypeptide(L)' 'MNEQQIRTLLEQVQAGEQSIDEAVTSLRILPFEDLGFAMVDHHRALRQGFPEVILCTGKTAAQVTAIAERIL' A
#
# COMPACT_ATOMS: atom_id res chain seq x y z
N MET A 1 -1.09 -0.22 2.28
CA MET A 1 -1.28 0.74 3.40
C MET A 1 0.08 1.21 3.88
N ASN A 2 0.23 2.51 4.17
CA ASN A 2 1.44 3.07 4.77
C ASN A 2 1.31 3.20 6.31
N GLU A 3 2.38 3.62 7.00
CA GLU A 3 2.41 3.73 8.47
C GLU A 3 1.32 4.68 9.00
N GLN A 4 1.11 5.81 8.33
CA GLN A 4 0.11 6.80 8.73
C GLN A 4 -1.30 6.22 8.68
N GLN A 5 -1.63 5.50 7.61
CA GLN A 5 -2.93 4.83 7.46
C GLN A 5 -3.15 3.74 8.51
N ILE A 6 -2.10 3.00 8.89
CA ILE A 6 -2.17 2.01 9.95
C ILE A 6 -2.41 2.68 11.30
N ARG A 7 -1.71 3.79 11.59
CA ARG A 7 -1.91 4.54 12.83
C ARG A 7 -3.34 5.04 12.94
N THR A 8 -3.88 5.64 11.88
CA THR A 8 -5.28 6.08 11.85
C THR A 8 -6.25 4.91 12.03
N LEU A 9 -6.01 3.78 11.38
CA LEU A 9 -6.83 2.57 11.57
C LEU A 9 -6.83 2.10 13.03
N LEU A 10 -5.66 2.09 13.68
CA LEU A 10 -5.53 1.69 15.08
C LEU A 10 -6.19 2.70 16.04
N GLU A 11 -6.11 4.00 15.75
CA GLU A 11 -6.81 5.05 16.50
C GLU A 11 -8.33 4.88 16.40
N GLN A 12 -8.86 4.54 15.23
CA GLN A 12 -10.29 4.25 15.02
C GLN A 12 -10.75 3.01 15.79
N VAL A 13 -9.92 1.97 15.83
CA VAL A 13 -10.19 0.78 16.65
C VAL A 13 -10.17 1.13 18.14
N GLN A 14 -9.20 1.92 18.59
CA GLN A 14 -9.11 2.37 19.98
C GLN A 14 -10.32 3.23 20.39
N ALA A 15 -10.81 4.07 19.48
CA ALA A 15 -11.99 4.90 19.68
C ALA A 15 -13.32 4.09 19.64
N GLY A 16 -13.28 2.83 19.23
CA GLY A 16 -14.47 1.99 19.05
C GLY A 16 -15.28 2.33 17.80
N GLU A 17 -14.73 3.14 16.89
CA GLU A 17 -15.35 3.52 15.61
C GLU A 17 -15.27 2.41 14.57
N GLN A 18 -14.31 1.49 14.73
CA GLN A 18 -14.11 0.34 13.87
C GLN A 18 -13.83 -0.91 14.70
N SER A 19 -14.41 -2.04 14.31
CA SER A 19 -14.14 -3.31 14.96
C SER A 19 -12.75 -3.86 14.59
N ILE A 20 -12.20 -4.71 15.46
CA ILE A 20 -10.93 -5.40 15.19
C ILE A 20 -11.03 -6.23 13.89
N ASP A 21 -12.16 -6.90 13.64
CA ASP A 21 -12.34 -7.73 12.44
C ASP A 21 -12.37 -6.90 11.15
N GLU A 22 -12.98 -5.71 11.18
CA GLU A 22 -12.94 -4.76 10.06
C GLU A 22 -11.53 -4.25 9.84
N ALA A 23 -10.80 -3.90 10.92
CA ALA A 23 -9.42 -3.44 10.80
C ALA A 23 -8.48 -4.52 10.26
N VAL A 24 -8.63 -5.77 10.74
CA VAL A 24 -7.91 -6.93 10.19
C VAL A 24 -8.25 -7.12 8.72
N THR A 25 -9.50 -6.94 8.31
CA THR A 25 -9.91 -7.04 6.90
C THR A 25 -9.25 -5.94 6.05
N SER A 26 -9.19 -4.70 6.54
CA SER A 26 -8.47 -3.60 5.88
C SER A 26 -6.96 -3.90 5.75
N LEU A 27 -6.35 -4.50 6.77
CA LEU A 27 -4.95 -4.94 6.74
C LEU A 27 -4.70 -6.16 5.83
N ARG A 28 -5.74 -6.94 5.53
CA ARG A 28 -5.69 -8.12 4.64
C ARG A 28 -5.83 -7.77 3.17
N ILE A 29 -6.23 -6.54 2.82
CA ILE A 29 -6.24 -6.09 1.42
C ILE A 29 -4.82 -6.31 0.88
N LEU A 30 -4.73 -7.09 -0.20
CA LEU A 30 -3.51 -7.67 -0.72
C LEU A 30 -2.35 -6.66 -0.69
N PRO A 31 -1.21 -6.99 -0.05
CA PRO A 31 -0.06 -6.10 0.01
C PRO A 31 0.52 -5.80 -1.37
N PHE A 32 0.14 -6.60 -2.37
CA PHE A 32 0.53 -6.46 -3.76
C PHE A 32 -0.68 -6.16 -4.64
N GLU A 33 -0.63 -5.03 -5.34
CA GLU A 33 -1.58 -4.71 -6.40
C GLU A 33 -0.98 -5.15 -7.75
N ASP A 34 -1.71 -5.99 -8.49
CA ASP A 34 -1.30 -6.45 -9.82
C ASP A 34 -1.87 -5.50 -10.89
N LEU A 35 -0.99 -4.81 -11.61
CA LEU A 35 -1.34 -3.94 -12.74
C LEU A 35 -1.26 -4.67 -14.09
N GLY A 36 -0.99 -5.98 -14.10
CA GLY A 36 -0.76 -6.82 -15.28
C GLY A 36 0.64 -6.68 -15.89
N PHE A 37 1.35 -5.58 -15.60
CA PHE A 37 2.73 -5.33 -16.04
C PHE A 37 3.69 -4.97 -14.87
N ALA A 38 3.15 -4.88 -13.65
CA ALA A 38 3.89 -4.63 -12.43
C ALA A 38 3.07 -5.12 -11.22
N MET A 39 3.78 -5.63 -10.21
CA MET A 39 3.23 -5.92 -8.88
C MET A 39 3.69 -4.82 -7.93
N VAL A 40 2.78 -4.03 -7.39
CA VAL A 40 3.10 -2.90 -6.51
C VAL A 40 3.00 -3.35 -5.06
N ASP A 41 4.13 -3.36 -4.33
CA ASP A 41 4.17 -3.73 -2.91
C ASP A 41 3.89 -2.53 -2.00
N HIS A 42 2.63 -2.40 -1.60
CA HIS A 42 2.17 -1.35 -0.69
C HIS A 42 2.69 -1.51 0.75
N HIS A 43 3.27 -2.66 1.10
CA HIS A 43 3.78 -2.94 2.46
C HIS A 43 5.28 -2.72 2.58
N ARG A 44 5.99 -2.44 1.48
CA ARG A 44 7.44 -2.26 1.55
C ARG A 44 7.86 -1.13 2.49
N ALA A 45 7.13 -0.02 2.51
CA ALA A 45 7.37 1.09 3.42
C ALA A 45 7.35 0.64 4.89
N LEU A 46 6.43 -0.25 5.26
CA LEU A 46 6.32 -0.79 6.61
C LEU A 46 7.44 -1.78 6.94
N ARG A 47 7.85 -2.61 5.97
CA ARG A 47 8.85 -3.67 6.20
C ARG A 47 10.29 -3.16 6.10
N GLN A 48 10.52 -2.09 5.33
CA GLN A 48 11.86 -1.61 4.96
C GLN A 48 12.10 -0.14 5.33
N GLY A 49 11.08 0.59 5.79
CA GLY A 49 11.19 2.00 6.17
C GLY A 49 11.18 3.00 5.01
N PHE A 50 11.02 2.54 3.75
CA PHE A 50 10.89 3.41 2.58
C PHE A 50 9.94 2.83 1.51
N PRO A 51 9.25 3.67 0.71
CA PRO A 51 8.30 3.22 -0.32
C PRO A 51 8.93 2.35 -1.42
N GLU A 52 8.08 1.74 -2.25
CA GLU A 52 8.51 0.98 -3.43
C GLU A 52 9.28 1.84 -4.43
N VAL A 53 10.30 1.25 -5.07
CA VAL A 53 11.16 1.93 -6.06
C VAL A 53 10.82 1.41 -7.45
N ILE A 54 10.59 2.32 -8.40
CA ILE A 54 10.24 1.97 -9.78
C ILE A 54 11.51 1.83 -10.61
N LEU A 55 11.85 0.61 -11.04
CA LEU A 55 12.86 0.40 -12.08
C LEU A 55 12.25 0.74 -13.45
N CYS A 56 12.65 1.87 -14.04
CA CYS A 56 12.10 2.36 -15.31
C CYS A 56 12.61 1.63 -16.55
N THR A 57 13.75 0.94 -16.47
CA THR A 57 14.37 0.26 -17.61
C THR A 57 13.41 -0.77 -18.23
N GLY A 58 13.12 -0.63 -19.53
CA GLY A 58 12.20 -1.51 -20.24
C GLY A 58 10.70 -1.24 -20.01
N LYS A 59 10.34 -0.20 -19.25
CA LYS A 59 8.95 0.25 -19.06
C LYS A 59 8.63 1.46 -19.92
N THR A 60 7.37 1.59 -20.35
CA THR A 60 6.89 2.80 -21.00
C THR A 60 6.64 3.90 -19.96
N ALA A 61 6.65 5.16 -20.38
CA ALA A 61 6.32 6.28 -19.50
C ALA A 61 4.93 6.10 -18.86
N ALA A 62 3.94 5.63 -19.62
CA ALA A 62 2.59 5.35 -19.10
C ALA A 62 2.59 4.28 -18.01
N GLN A 63 3.38 3.21 -18.15
CA GLN A 63 3.52 2.19 -17.10
C GLN A 63 4.18 2.75 -15.85
N VAL A 64 5.20 3.61 -16.00
CA VAL A 64 5.88 4.25 -14.87
C VAL A 64 4.91 5.17 -14.12
N THR A 65 4.15 6.00 -14.84
CA THR A 65 3.14 6.88 -14.23
C THR A 65 2.08 6.08 -13.49
N ALA A 66 1.54 5.02 -14.10
CA ALA A 66 0.54 4.17 -13.46
C ALA A 66 1.04 3.51 -12.17
N ILE A 67 2.31 3.09 -12.13
CA ILE A 67 2.93 2.54 -10.91
C ILE A 67 3.08 3.65 -9.85
N ALA A 68 3.57 4.83 -10.25
CA ALA A 68 3.80 5.95 -9.34
C ALA A 68 2.49 6.43 -8.69
N GLU A 69 1.40 6.52 -9.44
CA GLU A 69 0.07 6.88 -8.93
C GLU A 69 -0.45 5.92 -7.86
N ARG A 70 0.05 4.67 -7.82
CA ARG A 70 -0.39 3.68 -6.82
C ARG A 70 0.53 3.68 -5.59
N ILE A 71 1.77 4.10 -5.74
CA ILE A 71 2.71 4.21 -4.60
C ILE A 71 2.44 5.45 -3.74
N LEU A 72 1.94 6.54 -4.36
CA LEU A 72 1.58 7.81 -3.70
C LEU A 72 0.31 7.69 -2.84
#